data_AF-A0A4Q0P520-F1
#
_entry.id   AF-A0A4Q0P520-F1
#
_cell.length_a   1.000
_cell.length_b   1.000
_cell.length_c   1.000
_cell.angle_alpha   90.00
_cell.angle_beta   90.00
_cell.angle_gamma   90.00
#
_symmetry.space_group_name_H-M   'P 1'
#
loop_
_entity.id
_entity.type
_entity.pdbx_description
1 polymer ?
#
loop_
_entity_poly.entity_id
_entity_poly.type
_entity_poly.pdbx_seq_one_letter_code
_entity_poly.pdbx_strand_id
1 'polypeptide(L)'
;MRVMIRGSRKPSNSSRHNLLILFIMKKSKVMIPVMTLGLAVGLAFANTANQSNGWIDLNGTPTQLSSDPCTGTGNDCKVRFEEDPNQQVFEVYTDITISDVKQSVSSETYILPGTPPSN
;
A
#
# COMPACT_ATOMS: atom_id res chain seq x y z
N MET A 1 20.72 -52.27 64.42
CA MET A 1 20.84 -50.95 63.76
C MET A 1 21.28 -51.17 62.32
N ARG A 2 20.37 -51.01 61.35
CA ARG A 2 20.67 -51.10 59.92
C ARG A 2 20.44 -49.74 59.31
N VAL A 3 21.50 -49.06 58.86
CA VAL A 3 21.37 -47.89 57.97
C VAL A 3 22.31 -48.11 56.80
N MET A 4 21.70 -48.06 55.62
CA MET A 4 22.17 -48.56 54.34
C MET A 4 23.10 -47.55 53.65
N ILE A 5 24.11 -48.08 52.96
CA ILE A 5 25.20 -47.35 52.29
C ILE A 5 24.74 -46.78 50.93
N ARG A 6 25.31 -45.61 50.58
CA ARG A 6 25.31 -44.90 49.29
C ARG A 6 25.38 -45.82 48.06
N GLY A 7 24.65 -45.44 47.01
CA GLY A 7 24.84 -45.93 45.64
C GLY A 7 24.54 -44.85 44.60
N SER A 8 25.59 -44.31 43.98
CA SER A 8 25.55 -43.50 42.76
C SER A 8 25.63 -44.39 41.52
N ARG A 9 24.82 -44.13 40.47
CA ARG A 9 25.19 -44.14 39.04
C ARG A 9 23.97 -43.92 38.10
N LYS A 10 24.04 -42.89 37.26
CA LYS A 10 23.35 -42.76 35.94
C LYS A 10 24.14 -43.60 34.90
N PRO A 11 23.61 -44.02 33.72
CA PRO A 11 23.06 -43.11 32.69
C PRO A 11 22.00 -43.65 31.68
N SER A 12 21.47 -42.71 30.89
CA SER A 12 21.15 -42.78 29.44
C SER A 12 20.22 -43.86 28.86
N ASN A 13 19.05 -43.45 28.34
CA ASN A 13 18.63 -43.91 27.01
C ASN A 13 17.69 -42.93 26.27
N SER A 14 18.12 -42.56 25.07
CA SER A 14 17.35 -42.37 23.84
C SER A 14 16.20 -41.35 23.81
N SER A 15 16.58 -40.16 23.34
CA SER A 15 15.93 -39.41 22.26
C SER A 15 14.93 -40.22 21.42
N ARG A 16 13.65 -39.84 21.47
CA ARG A 16 12.83 -39.71 20.26
C ARG A 16 11.93 -38.49 20.37
N HIS A 17 12.09 -37.63 19.38
CA HIS A 17 11.37 -36.40 19.16
C HIS A 17 9.92 -36.68 18.78
N ASN A 18 9.11 -35.65 19.03
CA ASN A 18 8.06 -35.12 18.17
C ASN A 18 6.60 -35.43 18.54
N LEU A 19 5.86 -34.33 18.60
CA LEU A 19 4.45 -34.22 18.20
C LEU A 19 3.38 -34.71 19.17
N LEU A 20 2.99 -33.84 20.12
CA LEU A 20 1.62 -33.39 20.35
C LEU A 20 1.59 -32.50 21.61
N ILE A 21 1.81 -31.20 21.45
CA ILE A 21 1.38 -30.24 22.48
C ILE A 21 -0.02 -29.80 22.05
N LEU A 22 -1.03 -30.51 22.53
CA LEU A 22 -2.44 -30.18 22.35
C LEU A 22 -3.12 -30.14 23.72
N PHE A 23 -3.13 -28.93 24.29
CA PHE A 23 -4.00 -28.37 25.34
C PHE A 23 -4.04 -29.12 26.71
N ILE A 24 -4.36 -28.56 27.88
CA ILE A 24 -5.51 -27.74 28.27
C ILE A 24 -5.23 -27.09 29.64
N MET A 25 -5.55 -25.79 29.75
CA MET A 25 -5.86 -24.98 30.94
C MET A 25 -4.78 -24.67 32.00
N LYS A 26 -4.17 -23.48 31.85
CA LYS A 26 -3.76 -22.67 33.01
C LYS A 26 -4.41 -21.29 32.88
N LYS A 27 -5.43 -21.09 33.73
CA LYS A 27 -6.20 -19.87 34.01
C LYS A 27 -5.75 -18.63 33.23
N SER A 28 -6.44 -18.38 32.12
CA SER A 28 -6.34 -17.14 31.35
C SER A 28 -6.62 -15.94 32.25
N LYS A 29 -5.59 -15.16 32.52
CA LYS A 29 -5.72 -13.73 32.83
C LYS A 29 -4.87 -12.98 31.82
N VAL A 30 -5.37 -13.03 30.59
CA VAL A 30 -4.81 -12.34 29.43
C VAL A 30 -5.21 -10.87 29.56
N MET A 31 -4.37 -10.11 30.26
CA MET A 31 -4.45 -8.64 30.30
C MET A 31 -3.76 -8.13 29.03
N ILE A 32 -4.51 -8.07 27.93
CA ILE A 32 -4.05 -7.40 26.70
C ILE A 32 -4.19 -5.89 26.91
N PRO A 33 -3.14 -5.09 26.70
CA PRO A 33 -3.26 -3.64 26.68
C PRO A 33 -4.06 -3.26 25.42
N VAL A 34 -5.31 -2.87 25.61
CA VAL A 34 -6.14 -2.24 24.57
C VAL A 34 -5.64 -0.80 24.40
N MET A 35 -4.48 -0.63 23.78
CA MET A 35 -3.89 0.68 23.50
C MET A 35 -3.09 0.74 22.19
N THR A 36 -3.41 -0.13 21.22
CA THR A 36 -2.69 -0.19 19.91
C THR A 36 -3.63 -0.33 18.70
N LEU A 37 -4.89 0.08 18.82
CA LEU A 37 -5.88 0.04 17.72
C LEU A 37 -6.32 1.46 17.29
N GLY A 38 -5.38 2.37 17.09
CA GLY A 38 -5.72 3.78 16.81
C GLY A 38 -4.89 4.49 15.73
N LEU A 39 -4.02 3.79 15.00
CA LEU A 39 -3.10 4.44 14.04
C LEU A 39 -3.09 3.80 12.64
N ALA A 40 -4.14 3.08 12.24
CA ALA A 40 -4.23 2.52 10.89
C ALA A 40 -5.32 3.15 10.01
N VAL A 41 -6.13 4.08 10.57
CA VAL A 41 -7.24 4.73 9.85
C VAL A 41 -6.93 6.19 9.50
N GLY A 42 -5.73 6.68 9.81
CA GLY A 42 -5.32 8.08 9.56
C GLY A 42 -4.62 8.33 8.23
N LEU A 43 -4.02 7.31 7.61
CA LEU A 43 -3.31 7.46 6.32
C LEU A 43 -4.23 7.34 5.09
N ALA A 44 -5.45 6.83 5.26
CA ALA A 44 -6.39 6.64 4.15
C ALA A 44 -7.06 7.93 3.66
N PHE A 45 -6.97 9.03 4.42
CA PHE A 45 -7.62 10.31 4.10
C PHE A 45 -6.65 11.50 4.03
N ALA A 46 -5.34 11.26 3.87
CA ALA A 46 -4.38 12.36 3.68
C ALA A 46 -4.21 12.76 2.21
N ASN A 47 -4.66 11.94 1.25
CA ASN A 47 -4.55 12.22 -0.19
C ASN A 47 -5.88 12.69 -0.83
N THR A 48 -6.76 13.28 0.00
CA THR A 48 -8.00 13.95 -0.47
C THR A 48 -7.94 15.45 -0.19
N ALA A 49 -6.73 15.99 0.05
CA ALA A 49 -6.53 17.42 0.12
C ALA A 49 -6.59 17.98 -1.32
N ASN A 50 -7.78 18.44 -1.72
CA ASN A 50 -7.97 19.35 -2.84
C ASN A 50 -7.35 18.84 -4.15
N GLN A 51 -8.01 17.86 -4.79
CA GLN A 51 -7.68 17.38 -6.13
C GLN A 51 -7.85 18.56 -7.11
N SER A 52 -6.86 19.44 -7.19
CA SER A 52 -6.70 20.35 -8.31
C SER A 52 -6.68 19.45 -9.55
N ASN A 53 -7.49 19.81 -10.55
CA ASN A 53 -7.48 19.08 -11.80
C ASN A 53 -6.04 18.94 -12.29
N GLY A 54 -5.73 17.77 -12.85
CA GLY A 54 -4.41 17.47 -13.36
C GLY A 54 -3.99 18.44 -14.46
N TRP A 55 -2.69 18.64 -14.59
CA TRP A 55 -2.08 19.47 -15.62
C TRP A 55 -1.43 18.59 -16.68
N ILE A 56 -1.47 18.99 -17.94
CA ILE A 56 -0.76 18.31 -19.03
C ILE A 56 0.19 19.30 -19.70
N ASP A 57 1.30 18.81 -20.23
CA ASP A 57 2.18 19.61 -21.07
C ASP A 57 1.70 19.58 -22.53
N LEU A 58 1.24 20.72 -23.04
CA LEU A 58 0.92 20.89 -24.45
C LEU A 58 2.05 21.67 -25.13
N ASN A 59 3.05 20.93 -25.61
CA ASN A 59 4.18 21.47 -26.37
C ASN A 59 4.91 22.61 -25.62
N GLY A 60 5.17 22.42 -24.31
CA GLY A 60 5.79 23.40 -23.42
C GLY A 60 4.80 24.35 -22.73
N THR A 61 3.50 24.15 -22.91
CA THR A 61 2.44 24.97 -22.30
C THR A 61 1.65 24.16 -21.27
N PRO A 62 1.76 24.46 -19.96
CA PRO A 62 1.01 23.76 -18.94
C PRO A 62 -0.48 24.08 -19.07
N THR A 63 -1.28 23.05 -19.33
CA THR A 63 -2.72 23.19 -19.53
C THR A 63 -3.48 22.35 -18.52
N GLN A 64 -4.43 22.96 -17.83
CA GLN A 64 -5.24 22.27 -16.85
C GLN A 64 -6.32 21.43 -17.55
N LEU A 65 -6.47 20.17 -17.15
CA LEU A 65 -7.56 19.32 -17.60
C LEU A 65 -8.90 19.78 -16.99
N SER A 66 -10.00 19.60 -17.72
CA SER A 66 -11.34 19.91 -17.21
C SER A 66 -11.85 18.87 -16.22
N SER A 67 -11.35 17.64 -16.33
CA SER A 67 -11.66 16.52 -15.46
C SER A 67 -10.37 15.88 -14.97
N ASP A 68 -10.45 15.26 -13.79
CA ASP A 68 -9.32 14.59 -13.18
C ASP A 68 -9.53 13.07 -13.18
N PRO A 69 -9.06 12.36 -14.23
CA PRO A 69 -9.22 10.91 -14.31
C PRO A 69 -8.25 10.16 -13.38
N CYS A 70 -7.20 10.84 -12.91
CA CYS A 70 -6.08 10.25 -12.18
C CYS A 70 -6.39 10.15 -10.69
N THR A 71 -6.79 8.97 -10.23
CA THR A 71 -7.06 8.74 -8.80
C THR A 71 -6.21 7.60 -8.24
N GLY A 72 -5.72 7.81 -7.02
CA GLY A 72 -4.92 6.84 -6.24
C GLY A 72 -3.42 6.97 -6.42
N THR A 73 -2.71 5.86 -6.21
CA THR A 73 -1.23 5.84 -6.11
C THR A 73 -0.68 4.54 -6.70
N GLY A 74 0.42 4.62 -7.45
CA GLY A 74 1.20 3.43 -7.85
C GLY A 74 1.75 3.45 -9.27
N ASN A 75 1.05 4.10 -10.20
CA ASN A 75 1.49 4.23 -11.58
C ASN A 75 1.42 5.69 -12.04
N ASP A 76 2.27 6.06 -12.99
CA ASP A 76 2.22 7.37 -13.63
C ASP A 76 0.93 7.53 -14.43
N CYS A 77 0.18 8.60 -14.16
CA CYS A 77 -1.06 8.83 -14.84
C CYS A 77 -0.84 9.38 -16.25
N LYS A 78 -1.52 8.77 -17.21
CA LYS A 78 -1.44 9.12 -18.63
C LYS A 78 -2.83 9.28 -19.20
N VAL A 79 -3.02 10.31 -20.02
CA VAL A 79 -4.29 10.60 -20.70
C VAL A 79 -4.09 10.70 -22.21
N ARG A 80 -5.15 10.39 -22.94
CA ARG A 80 -5.28 10.53 -24.39
C ARG A 80 -6.65 11.12 -24.68
N PHE A 81 -6.76 11.98 -25.68
CA PHE A 81 -8.06 12.49 -26.12
C PHE A 81 -8.64 11.61 -27.24
N GLU A 82 -9.95 11.35 -27.20
CA GLU A 82 -10.63 10.50 -28.20
C GLU A 82 -10.55 11.08 -29.62
N GLU A 83 -10.67 12.39 -29.73
CA GLU A 83 -10.71 13.10 -31.02
C GLU A 83 -9.33 13.64 -31.43
N ASP A 84 -8.24 13.21 -30.77
CA ASP A 84 -6.89 13.57 -31.19
C ASP A 84 -6.49 12.79 -32.46
N PRO A 85 -6.28 13.48 -33.60
CA PRO A 85 -5.85 12.82 -34.84
C PRO A 85 -4.47 12.17 -34.73
N ASN A 86 -3.63 12.60 -33.79
CA ASN A 86 -2.28 12.07 -33.58
C ASN A 86 -2.22 11.00 -32.49
N GLN A 87 -3.33 10.74 -31.79
CA GLN A 87 -3.42 9.79 -30.67
C GLN A 87 -2.29 9.95 -29.63
N GLN A 88 -1.93 11.21 -29.33
CA GLN A 88 -0.86 11.51 -28.39
C GLN A 88 -1.25 11.14 -26.97
N VAL A 89 -0.25 10.71 -26.21
CA VAL A 89 -0.40 10.37 -24.79
C VAL A 89 0.31 11.45 -23.99
N PHE A 90 -0.44 12.08 -23.10
CA PHE A 90 0.03 13.14 -22.23
C PHE A 90 0.18 12.61 -20.80
N GLU A 91 1.32 12.89 -20.18
CA GLU A 91 1.49 12.68 -18.75
C GLU A 91 0.70 13.75 -17.99
N VAL A 92 0.06 13.33 -16.90
CA VAL A 92 -0.69 14.24 -16.03
C VAL A 92 0.17 14.60 -14.84
N TYR A 93 0.28 15.88 -14.53
CA TYR A 93 1.07 16.45 -13.45
C TYR A 93 0.16 16.99 -12.35
N THR A 94 0.70 17.06 -11.14
CA THR A 94 -0.03 17.55 -9.96
C THR A 94 -0.25 19.05 -9.97
N ASP A 95 0.56 19.79 -10.72
CA ASP A 95 0.64 21.24 -10.67
C ASP A 95 1.10 21.84 -12.01
N ILE A 96 0.86 23.15 -12.15
CA ILE A 96 1.17 23.95 -13.34
C ILE A 96 2.67 24.00 -13.68
N THR A 97 3.56 23.69 -12.73
CA THR A 97 5.00 23.74 -12.98
C THR A 97 5.52 22.49 -13.68
N ILE A 98 4.65 21.48 -13.88
CA ILE A 98 5.00 20.23 -14.57
C ILE A 98 6.18 19.53 -13.86
N SER A 99 6.26 19.67 -12.54
CA SER A 99 7.37 19.14 -11.74
C SER A 99 7.14 17.69 -11.32
N ASP A 100 5.92 17.39 -10.88
CA ASP A 100 5.58 16.10 -10.29
C ASP A 100 4.48 15.40 -11.09
N VAL A 101 4.78 14.18 -11.55
CA VAL A 101 3.81 13.35 -12.28
C VAL A 101 2.76 12.82 -11.31
N LYS A 102 1.50 13.07 -11.65
CA LYS A 102 0.35 12.62 -10.89
C LYS A 102 0.23 11.10 -10.97
N GLN A 103 0.00 10.50 -9.80
CA GLN A 103 -0.11 9.06 -9.67
C GLN A 103 -1.56 8.59 -9.85
N SER A 104 -1.69 7.34 -10.30
CA SER A 104 -2.95 6.67 -10.59
C SER A 104 -2.87 5.22 -10.12
N VAL A 105 -4.03 4.62 -9.80
CA VAL A 105 -4.12 3.17 -9.55
C VAL A 105 -3.95 2.34 -10.82
N SER A 106 -4.28 2.91 -11.99
CA SER A 106 -4.25 2.24 -13.28
C SER A 106 -2.93 2.48 -13.99
N SER A 107 -2.39 1.42 -14.62
CA SER A 107 -1.31 1.52 -15.59
C SER A 107 -1.80 1.82 -17.01
N GLU A 108 -3.12 1.82 -17.22
CA GLU A 108 -3.72 2.11 -18.52
C GLU A 108 -3.86 3.61 -18.76
N THR A 109 -3.77 4.02 -20.02
CA THR A 109 -3.99 5.40 -20.44
C THR A 109 -5.48 5.72 -20.41
N TYR A 110 -5.85 6.73 -19.63
CA TYR A 110 -7.21 7.22 -19.56
C TYR A 110 -7.60 7.93 -20.86
N ILE A 111 -8.80 7.65 -21.33
CA ILE A 111 -9.34 8.24 -22.54
C ILE A 111 -10.30 9.35 -22.13
N LEU A 112 -9.96 10.59 -22.51
CA LEU A 112 -10.76 11.77 -22.24
C LEU A 112 -11.61 12.12 -23.47
N PRO A 113 -12.91 12.41 -23.30
CA PRO A 113 -13.75 12.85 -24.40
C PRO A 113 -13.31 14.25 -24.85
N GLY A 114 -13.43 14.52 -26.16
CA GLY A 114 -13.12 15.81 -26.76
C GLY A 114 -11.84 15.82 -27.57
N THR A 115 -11.50 17.01 -28.05
CA THR A 115 -10.22 17.32 -28.71
C THR A 115 -9.19 17.81 -27.69
N PRO A 116 -7.89 17.57 -27.94
CA PRO A 116 -6.84 18.14 -27.10
C PRO A 116 -6.95 19.67 -27.11
N PRO A 117 -6.69 20.36 -25.99
CA PRO A 117 -6.74 21.82 -25.95
C PRO A 117 -5.80 22.39 -27.01
N SER A 118 -6.32 23.25 -27.89
CA SER A 118 -5.52 23.94 -28.89
C SER A 118 -4.76 25.09 -28.23
N ASN A 119 -3.44 25.14 -28.41
CA ASN A 119 -2.60 26.29 -28.03
C ASN A 119 -2.95 27.52 -28.87
#